data_AF-A4WT43-F1
#
_entry.id   AF-A4WT43-F1
#
_cell.length_a   1.000
_cell.length_b   1.000
_cell.length_c   1.000
_cell.angle_alpha   90.00
_cell.angle_beta   90.00
_cell.angle_gamma   90.00
#
_symmetry.space_group_name_H-M   'P 1'
#
loop_
_entity.id
_entity.type
_entity.pdbx_description
1 polymer ?
#
loop_
_entity_poly.entity_id
_entity_poly.type
_entity_poly.pdbx_seq_one_letter_code
_entity_poly.pdbx_strand_id
1 'polypeptide(L)'
;MEVKLQGLTPLSLAGSRPQPSGSADLRQAAEGFESLFLTQLLKAGRAGLPGDDLLGSAGVDTARDMLDMELARSSAGRAGLGIADAIERQFAPLVKGRPE
;
A
#
# COMPACT_ATOMS: atom_id res chain seq x y z
N MET A 1 -11.78 -47.98 -22.23
CA MET A 1 -11.94 -46.77 -21.39
C MET A 1 -11.09 -45.69 -22.03
N GLU A 2 -11.69 -44.83 -22.85
CA GLU A 2 -11.00 -43.66 -23.40
C GLU A 2 -10.94 -42.58 -22.33
N VAL A 3 -9.73 -42.26 -21.87
CA VAL A 3 -9.49 -41.10 -21.02
C VAL A 3 -9.42 -39.89 -21.94
N LYS A 4 -10.54 -39.17 -22.02
CA LYS A 4 -10.64 -37.90 -22.72
C LYS A 4 -9.77 -36.89 -21.98
N LEU A 5 -8.69 -36.43 -22.61
CA LEU A 5 -7.84 -35.35 -22.10
C LEU A 5 -8.62 -34.04 -22.18
N GLN A 6 -9.31 -33.69 -21.09
CA GLN A 6 -9.90 -32.37 -20.89
C GLN A 6 -8.78 -31.31 -20.99
N GLY A 7 -8.90 -30.44 -21.99
CA GLY A 7 -7.97 -29.34 -22.21
C GLY A 7 -7.88 -28.44 -21.00
N LEU A 8 -6.65 -28.19 -20.54
CA LEU A 8 -6.36 -27.23 -19.48
C LEU A 8 -6.61 -25.83 -20.04
N THR A 9 -7.78 -25.26 -19.75
CA THR A 9 -8.01 -23.82 -19.88
C THR A 9 -6.96 -23.11 -19.03
N PRO A 10 -6.16 -22.18 -19.58
CA PRO A 10 -5.28 -21.39 -18.76
C PRO A 10 -6.15 -20.61 -17.77
N LEU A 11 -5.82 -20.74 -16.48
CA LEU A 11 -6.33 -19.87 -15.43
C LEU A 11 -6.00 -18.44 -15.84
N SER A 12 -6.96 -17.75 -16.46
CA SER A 12 -6.86 -16.34 -16.72
C SER A 12 -6.84 -15.63 -15.37
N LEU A 13 -5.66 -15.19 -14.94
CA LEU A 13 -5.47 -14.28 -13.81
C LEU A 13 -6.00 -12.87 -14.10
N ALA A 14 -6.93 -12.72 -15.05
CA ALA A 14 -7.74 -11.51 -15.23
C ALA A 14 -8.83 -11.42 -14.16
N GLY A 15 -8.47 -11.63 -12.89
CA GLY A 15 -9.21 -11.01 -11.80
C GLY A 15 -8.99 -9.52 -11.96
N SER A 16 -10.07 -8.77 -12.21
CA SER A 16 -10.07 -7.32 -12.40
C SER A 16 -9.17 -6.65 -11.36
N ARG A 17 -7.94 -6.28 -11.74
CA ARG A 17 -7.19 -5.30 -10.96
C ARG A 17 -8.11 -4.09 -10.87
N PRO A 18 -8.39 -3.56 -9.67
CA PRO A 18 -9.07 -2.27 -9.56
C PRO A 18 -8.24 -1.28 -10.36
N GLN A 19 -8.71 -0.95 -11.56
CA GLN A 19 -8.07 0.05 -12.39
C GLN A 19 -8.60 1.37 -11.88
N PRO A 20 -7.74 2.29 -11.43
CA PRO A 20 -8.19 3.53 -10.83
C PRO A 20 -9.17 4.22 -11.79
N SER A 21 -10.42 4.31 -11.38
CA SER A 21 -11.53 4.73 -12.26
C SER A 21 -11.65 6.25 -12.37
N GLY A 22 -10.73 6.99 -11.75
CA GLY A 22 -10.64 8.45 -11.84
C GLY A 22 -9.53 9.02 -10.97
N SER A 23 -9.36 10.33 -11.02
CA SER A 23 -8.34 11.06 -10.25
C SER A 23 -8.50 10.90 -8.74
N ALA A 24 -9.73 10.80 -8.23
CA ALA A 24 -10.01 10.60 -6.81
C ALA A 24 -9.51 9.24 -6.30
N ASP A 25 -9.66 8.19 -7.10
CA ASP A 25 -9.16 6.85 -6.76
C ASP A 25 -7.63 6.80 -6.80
N LEU A 26 -7.01 7.52 -7.75
CA LEU A 26 -5.56 7.69 -7.79
C LEU A 26 -5.03 8.43 -6.55
N ARG A 27 -5.69 9.51 -6.13
CA ARG A 27 -5.34 10.27 -4.91
C ARG A 27 -5.38 9.36 -3.68
N GLN A 28 -6.47 8.64 -3.50
CA GLN A 28 -6.65 7.74 -2.36
C GLN A 28 -5.60 6.63 -2.33
N ALA A 29 -5.27 6.04 -3.49
CA ALA A 29 -4.21 5.05 -3.60
C ALA A 29 -2.82 5.64 -3.30
N ALA A 30 -2.56 6.86 -3.76
CA ALA A 30 -1.30 7.58 -3.53
C ALA A 30 -1.08 7.92 -2.05
N GLU A 31 -2.11 8.44 -1.37
CA GLU A 31 -2.07 8.68 0.09
C GLU A 31 -1.92 7.36 0.87
N GLY A 32 -2.61 6.29 0.44
CA GLY A 32 -2.45 4.95 1.03
C GLY A 32 -1.02 4.43 0.92
N PHE A 33 -0.37 4.65 -0.22
CA PHE A 33 1.04 4.30 -0.38
C PHE A 33 1.96 5.13 0.53
N GLU A 34 1.74 6.45 0.62
CA GLU A 34 2.51 7.32 1.51
C GLU A 34 2.34 6.90 2.98
N SER A 35 1.14 6.48 3.39
CA SER A 35 0.90 5.89 4.71
C SER A 35 1.73 4.64 4.93
N LEU A 36 1.78 3.70 3.98
CA LEU A 36 2.61 2.49 4.14
C LEU A 36 4.09 2.84 4.28
N PHE A 37 4.57 3.79 3.48
CA PHE A 37 5.94 4.27 3.57
C PHE A 37 6.24 4.90 4.94
N LEU A 38 5.35 5.78 5.42
CA LEU A 38 5.45 6.40 6.75
C LEU A 38 5.50 5.36 7.87
N THR A 39 4.65 4.33 7.82
CA THR A 39 4.69 3.22 8.78
C THR A 39 6.06 2.55 8.80
N GLN A 40 6.65 2.27 7.64
CA GLN A 40 7.99 1.67 7.57
C GLN A 40 9.09 2.61 8.07
N LEU A 41 8.97 3.91 7.79
CA LEU A 41 9.89 4.92 8.28
C LEU A 41 9.87 4.99 9.82
N LEU A 42 8.68 5.03 10.42
CA LEU A 42 8.50 5.04 11.88
C LEU A 42 9.08 3.78 12.52
N LYS A 43 8.79 2.61 11.94
CA LYS A 43 9.32 1.32 12.38
C LYS A 43 10.86 1.28 12.32
N ALA A 44 11.44 1.69 11.21
CA ALA A 44 12.90 1.74 11.04
C ALA A 44 13.57 2.73 12.00
N GLY A 45 12.93 3.88 12.26
CA GLY A 45 13.42 4.86 13.22
C GLY A 45 13.54 4.31 14.64
N ARG A 46 12.58 3.47 15.07
CA ARG A 46 12.65 2.81 16.39
C ARG A 46 13.61 1.63 16.45
N ALA A 47 13.70 0.84 15.38
CA ALA A 47 14.65 -0.27 15.32
C ALA A 47 16.12 0.19 15.51
N GLY A 48 16.42 1.47 15.25
CA GLY A 48 17.73 2.07 15.53
C GLY A 48 17.94 2.56 16.98
N LEU A 49 16.93 2.48 17.85
CA LEU A 49 17.03 2.96 19.24
C LEU A 49 17.54 1.86 20.18
N PRO A 50 18.43 2.19 21.15
CA PRO A 50 18.84 1.25 22.19
C PRO A 50 17.65 0.85 23.07
N GLY A 51 17.44 -0.46 23.28
CA GLY A 51 16.44 -0.98 24.22
C GLY A 51 15.11 -1.41 23.59
N ASP A 52 14.95 -1.39 22.27
CA ASP A 52 13.79 -1.95 21.57
C ASP A 52 13.57 -3.44 21.95
N ASP A 53 14.67 -4.20 22.05
CA ASP A 53 14.69 -5.62 22.41
C ASP A 53 14.54 -5.88 23.92
N LEU A 54 14.83 -4.90 24.77
CA LEU A 54 14.85 -5.07 26.24
C LEU A 54 13.49 -4.86 26.91
N LEU A 55 12.59 -4.15 26.25
CA LEU A 55 11.22 -3.85 26.72
C LEU A 55 10.14 -4.52 25.86
N GLY A 56 10.54 -5.32 24.87
CA GLY A 56 9.64 -5.91 23.87
C GLY A 56 9.00 -7.21 24.34
N SER A 57 7.68 -7.23 24.40
CA SER A 57 6.92 -8.48 24.30
C SER A 57 6.12 -8.42 22.99
N ALA A 58 5.80 -9.57 22.40
CA ALA A 58 5.07 -9.62 21.13
C ALA A 58 3.74 -8.83 21.14
N GLY A 59 3.08 -8.74 22.29
CA GLY A 59 1.88 -7.92 22.46
C GLY A 59 2.16 -6.42 22.38
N VAL A 60 3.28 -5.96 22.95
CA VAL A 60 3.70 -4.55 22.87
C VAL A 60 4.11 -4.20 21.45
N ASP A 61 4.80 -5.10 20.74
CA ASP A 61 5.21 -4.87 19.35
C ASP A 61 4.00 -4.77 18.41
N THR A 62 3.01 -5.64 18.63
CA THR A 62 1.74 -5.56 17.89
C THR A 62 1.03 -4.24 18.15
N ALA A 63 0.95 -3.79 19.41
CA ALA A 63 0.33 -2.51 19.75
C ALA A 63 1.08 -1.31 19.14
N ARG A 64 2.42 -1.36 19.11
CA ARG A 64 3.25 -0.34 18.46
C ARG A 64 3.05 -0.31 16.96
N ASP A 65 3.02 -1.47 16.30
CA ASP A 65 2.75 -1.57 14.87
C ASP A 65 1.37 -0.99 14.53
N MET A 66 0.35 -1.24 15.37
CA MET A 66 -0.98 -0.63 15.22
C MET A 66 -0.96 0.90 15.38
N LEU A 67 -0.22 1.40 16.37
CA LEU A 67 -0.06 2.83 16.59
C LEU A 67 0.62 3.51 15.38
N ASP A 68 1.68 2.91 14.86
CA ASP A 68 2.38 3.44 13.68
C ASP A 68 1.48 3.50 12.46
N MET A 69 0.69 2.45 12.23
CA MET A 69 -0.27 2.41 11.12
C MET A 69 -1.28 3.56 11.21
N GLU A 70 -1.84 3.81 12.40
CA GLU A 70 -2.83 4.89 12.58
C GLU A 70 -2.18 6.28 12.48
N LEU A 71 -0.98 6.44 13.05
CA LEU A 71 -0.23 7.69 12.93
C LEU A 71 0.12 8.00 11.48
N ALA A 72 0.61 6.99 10.74
CA ALA A 72 0.92 7.13 9.32
C ALA A 72 -0.32 7.42 8.48
N ARG A 73 -1.45 6.74 8.76
CA ARG A 73 -2.71 6.96 8.04
C ARG A 73 -3.28 8.34 8.26
N SER A 74 -3.27 8.85 9.49
CA SER A 74 -3.75 10.19 9.82
C SER A 74 -2.82 11.31 9.32
N SER A 75 -1.55 10.97 9.04
CA SER A 75 -0.53 11.91 8.58
C SER A 75 -0.30 11.88 7.06
N ALA A 76 -0.67 10.83 6.36
CA ALA A 76 -0.56 10.75 4.90
C ALA A 76 -1.29 11.92 4.22
N GLY A 77 -0.67 12.51 3.20
CA GLY A 77 -1.10 13.73 2.52
C GLY A 77 -0.89 15.03 3.32
N ARG A 78 -0.61 14.95 4.63
CA ARG A 78 -0.46 16.10 5.55
C ARG A 78 0.96 16.27 6.09
N ALA A 79 1.72 15.19 6.18
CA ALA A 79 3.09 15.15 6.66
C ALA A 79 4.08 15.89 5.75
N GLY A 80 3.66 16.26 4.53
CA GLY A 80 4.47 17.04 3.61
C GLY A 80 5.64 16.25 2.99
N LEU A 81 5.57 14.91 2.95
CA LEU A 81 6.59 14.10 2.27
C LEU A 81 6.52 14.23 0.74
N GLY A 82 5.35 14.56 0.20
CA GLY A 82 5.14 14.78 -1.24
C GLY A 82 5.19 13.50 -2.08
N ILE A 83 5.13 12.32 -1.45
CA ILE A 83 5.14 11.04 -2.16
C ILE A 83 3.79 10.84 -2.84
N ALA A 84 2.69 11.14 -2.15
CA ALA A 84 1.35 11.06 -2.72
C ALA A 84 1.24 11.99 -3.96
N ASP A 85 1.70 13.23 -3.84
CA ASP A 85 1.67 14.21 -4.94
C ASP A 85 2.57 13.79 -6.12
N ALA A 86 3.72 13.17 -5.84
CA ALA A 86 4.61 12.66 -6.88
C ALA A 86 3.99 11.49 -7.64
N ILE A 87 3.30 10.58 -6.93
CA ILE A 87 2.55 9.47 -7.52
C ILE A 87 1.42 10.03 -8.39
N GLU A 88 0.60 10.94 -7.87
CA GLU A 88 -0.47 11.54 -8.66
C GLU A 88 0.07 12.21 -9.93
N ARG A 89 1.14 13.01 -9.82
CA ARG A 89 1.75 13.66 -10.99
C ARG A 89 2.23 12.66 -12.04
N GLN A 90 2.78 11.53 -11.62
CA GLN A 90 3.30 10.51 -12.52
C GLN A 90 2.20 9.68 -13.18
N PHE A 91 1.13 9.37 -12.45
CA PHE A 91 0.08 8.44 -12.91
C PHE A 91 -1.19 9.13 -13.42
N ALA A 92 -1.39 10.43 -13.15
CA ALA A 92 -2.55 11.18 -13.66
C ALA A 92 -2.73 11.11 -15.19
N PRO A 93 -1.67 11.17 -16.02
CA PRO A 93 -1.82 11.00 -17.47
C PRO A 93 -2.38 9.63 -17.87
N LEU A 94 -2.03 8.57 -17.12
CA LEU A 94 -2.46 7.20 -17.38
C LEU A 94 -3.93 6.98 -17.03
N VAL A 95 -4.45 7.67 -16.02
CA VAL A 95 -5.85 7.60 -15.62
C VAL A 95 -6.76 8.41 -16.56
N LYS A 96 -6.27 9.54 -17.09
CA LYS A 96 -7.01 10.43 -18.00
C LYS A 96 -7.15 9.90 -19.43
N GLY A 97 -6.25 9.00 -19.87
CA GLY A 97 -6.18 8.51 -21.24
C GLY A 97 -7.24 7.48 -21.66
N ARG A 98 -8.33 7.29 -20.90
CA ARG A 98 -9.39 6.32 -21.20
C ARG A 98 -10.58 7.01 -21.89
N PRO A 99 -10.75 6.91 -23.21
CA PRO A 99 -12.05 7.18 -23.82
C PRO A 99 -13.04 6.09 -23.37
N GLU A 100 -14.23 6.52 -22.93
CA GLU A 100 -15.40 5.67 -22.69
C GLU A 100 -15.85 4.95 -23.97
#